data_AF-A0AAN9GY53-F1
#
_entry.id   AF-A0AAN9GY53-F1
#
_cell.length_a   1.000
_cell.length_b   1.000
_cell.length_c   1.000
_cell.angle_alpha   90.00
_cell.angle_beta   90.00
_cell.angle_gamma   90.00
#
_symmetry.space_group_name_H-M   'P 1'
#
loop_
_entity.id
_entity.type
_entity.pdbx_description
1 polymer ?
#
loop_
_entity_poly.entity_id
_entity_poly.type
_entity_poly.pdbx_seq_one_letter_code
_entity_poly.pdbx_strand_id
1 'polypeptide(L)'
;MVISCCAVGCANRQGKANVSFYRVPFDGERRQRWVAAISRKDWQPSKYSRICSEHFLQGQKSDDPLSPDYVPSVFAHTKSPEKRRALGSLGKYEVREAMKKKKRQESSKREAARALLNLSAEMNVLHEVEEEIVEEAIVEEASISETSGKCDAMCQTNLTSDYIESLEFECQQLRGDTFALKEKLKPSDLEQSTFENSDKLKTFTGLPNYKVFMAMIDLLTPLLKDTANITIFHQLLLTLMRIRLNLPIAFLSYLFGVHMSTISRVFTNVINILNDNLVPVCVVWPDRDDVQTSLPMCFRKSFKRCMSVIDCFEITIDRPKDLKARAQTYSQYKSHNTIKYLIGITPQGIISFISKGWGGRSTDAHITANSGFLDNLLPGDLILADRGFRIQEQVGLYCARVETPAFTRGKKQLGAVELEDSRKLAAVRIHVERVIGQARSKYRMLHGPVPISLLIKSSEEEEFTSLDKIVRVACALTNLCPSVVPID
;
A
#
# COMPACT_ATOMS: atom_id res chain seq x y z
N MET A 1 6.26 -48.64 -16.52
CA MET A 1 7.73 -48.47 -16.52
C MET A 1 8.17 -48.29 -15.07
N VAL A 2 9.06 -49.13 -14.56
CA VAL A 2 9.51 -49.06 -13.14
C VAL A 2 10.44 -47.86 -12.97
N ILE A 3 10.19 -47.01 -11.97
CA ILE A 3 11.07 -45.86 -11.69
C ILE A 3 12.40 -46.36 -11.11
N SER A 4 13.51 -45.93 -11.69
CA SER A 4 14.87 -46.21 -11.21
C SER A 4 15.63 -44.92 -10.90
N CYS A 5 16.57 -44.98 -9.95
CA CYS A 5 17.46 -43.86 -9.66
C CYS A 5 18.41 -43.59 -10.83
N CYS A 6 18.62 -42.31 -11.16
CA CYS A 6 19.53 -41.88 -12.23
C CYS A 6 20.99 -41.70 -11.78
N ALA A 7 21.26 -41.79 -10.47
CA ALA A 7 22.60 -41.64 -9.90
C ALA A 7 23.52 -42.81 -10.31
N VAL A 8 24.78 -42.49 -10.60
CA VAL A 8 25.79 -43.47 -10.98
C VAL A 8 26.06 -44.42 -9.80
N GLY A 9 25.93 -45.72 -10.02
CA GLY A 9 26.15 -46.75 -8.99
C GLY A 9 24.98 -46.99 -8.03
N CYS A 10 23.83 -46.33 -8.21
CA CYS A 10 22.64 -46.58 -7.39
C CYS A 10 21.72 -47.63 -8.04
N ALA A 11 21.42 -48.72 -7.33
CA ALA A 11 20.54 -49.80 -7.82
C ALA A 11 19.06 -49.65 -7.37
N ASN A 12 18.70 -48.54 -6.72
CA ASN A 12 17.36 -48.35 -6.15
C ASN A 12 16.28 -48.21 -7.23
N ARG A 13 15.20 -48.98 -7.05
CA ARG A 13 14.04 -49.04 -7.93
C ARG A 13 12.75 -49.05 -7.11
N GLN A 14 11.71 -48.47 -7.68
CA GLN A 14 10.37 -48.42 -7.06
C GLN A 14 9.87 -49.83 -6.75
N GLY A 15 9.48 -50.07 -5.50
CA GLY A 15 8.94 -51.35 -5.01
C GLY A 15 9.95 -52.28 -4.32
N LYS A 16 11.27 -52.06 -4.45
CA LYS A 16 12.31 -52.88 -3.77
C LYS A 16 12.84 -52.28 -2.47
N ALA A 17 12.72 -50.97 -2.28
CA ALA A 17 13.24 -50.24 -1.13
C ALA A 17 12.25 -49.15 -0.70
N ASN A 18 12.18 -48.86 0.60
CA ASN A 18 11.34 -47.81 1.18
C ASN A 18 11.97 -46.42 0.97
N VAL A 19 12.19 -46.06 -0.30
CA VAL A 19 12.87 -44.82 -0.71
C VAL A 19 11.95 -43.98 -1.59
N SER A 20 11.97 -42.66 -1.36
CA SER A 20 11.20 -41.71 -2.17
C SER A 20 11.98 -41.35 -3.42
N PHE A 21 11.28 -41.20 -4.55
CA PHE A 21 11.89 -40.82 -5.83
C PHE A 21 11.49 -39.39 -6.21
N TYR A 22 12.48 -38.50 -6.31
CA TYR A 22 12.28 -37.10 -6.66
C TYR A 22 12.59 -36.83 -8.13
N ARG A 23 11.75 -36.02 -8.77
CA ARG A 23 11.95 -35.54 -10.16
C ARG A 23 13.09 -34.54 -10.21
N VAL A 24 13.99 -34.73 -11.18
CA VAL A 24 15.01 -33.73 -11.51
C VAL A 24 14.31 -32.46 -12.03
N PRO A 25 14.62 -31.26 -11.51
CA PRO A 25 13.99 -30.01 -11.94
C PRO A 25 14.03 -29.81 -13.45
N PHE A 26 12.96 -29.23 -14.01
CA PHE A 26 12.76 -29.08 -15.45
C PHE A 26 13.62 -27.95 -16.05
N ASP A 27 13.82 -26.87 -15.33
CA ASP A 27 14.56 -25.69 -15.80
C ASP A 27 15.16 -24.89 -14.64
N GLY A 28 16.05 -23.95 -14.97
CA GLY A 28 16.66 -23.02 -14.02
C GLY A 28 17.99 -23.49 -13.38
N GLU A 29 18.53 -22.63 -12.52
CA GLU A 29 19.83 -22.80 -11.84
C GLU A 29 19.90 -24.10 -11.02
N ARG A 30 18.78 -24.49 -10.41
CA ARG A 30 18.67 -25.73 -9.64
C ARG A 30 18.92 -26.98 -10.50
N ARG A 31 18.45 -27.00 -11.75
CA ARG A 31 18.69 -28.11 -12.69
C ARG A 31 20.19 -28.25 -12.98
N GLN A 32 20.88 -27.14 -13.24
CA GLN A 32 22.32 -27.15 -13.50
C GLN A 32 23.11 -27.71 -12.30
N ARG A 33 22.77 -27.27 -11.08
CA ARG A 33 23.39 -27.78 -9.85
C ARG A 33 23.13 -29.27 -9.62
N TRP A 34 21.92 -29.76 -9.91
CA TRP A 34 21.58 -31.19 -9.81
C TRP A 34 22.33 -32.05 -10.84
N VAL A 35 22.42 -31.59 -12.10
CA VAL A 35 23.17 -32.29 -13.15
C VAL A 35 24.66 -32.35 -12.81
N ALA A 36 25.23 -31.23 -12.33
CA ALA A 36 26.62 -31.18 -11.87
C ALA A 36 26.88 -32.14 -10.70
N ALA A 37 25.94 -32.24 -9.75
CA ALA A 37 26.07 -33.13 -8.60
C ALA A 37 26.01 -34.62 -8.98
N ILE A 38 25.10 -34.98 -9.89
CA ILE A 38 24.95 -36.37 -10.40
C ILE A 38 26.19 -36.80 -11.19
N SER A 39 26.89 -35.86 -11.84
CA SER A 39 28.20 -36.05 -12.48
C SER A 39 28.27 -37.27 -13.40
N ARG A 40 27.27 -37.44 -14.26
CA ARG A 40 27.22 -38.53 -15.24
C ARG A 40 27.71 -38.03 -16.60
N LYS A 41 28.73 -38.70 -17.15
CA LYS A 41 29.34 -38.35 -18.44
C LYS A 41 28.31 -38.45 -19.57
N ASP A 42 28.29 -37.44 -20.44
CA ASP A 42 27.45 -37.36 -21.66
C ASP A 42 25.96 -37.61 -21.44
N TRP A 43 25.43 -37.19 -20.28
CA TRP A 43 24.04 -37.42 -19.89
C TRP A 43 23.29 -36.12 -19.62
N GLN A 44 22.06 -36.05 -20.13
CA GLN A 44 21.10 -34.99 -19.80
C GLN A 44 19.82 -35.59 -19.20
N PRO A 45 19.26 -34.98 -18.14
CA PRO A 45 18.05 -35.47 -17.51
C PRO A 45 16.84 -35.29 -18.44
N SER A 46 16.04 -36.35 -18.56
CA SER A 46 14.74 -36.31 -19.22
C SER A 46 13.63 -36.01 -18.20
N LYS A 47 12.40 -35.75 -18.69
CA LYS A 47 11.22 -35.56 -17.82
C LYS A 47 10.92 -36.76 -16.88
N TYR A 48 11.47 -37.93 -17.19
CA TYR A 48 11.33 -39.15 -16.41
C TYR A 48 12.53 -39.45 -15.51
N SER A 49 13.60 -38.65 -15.56
CA SER A 49 14.74 -38.82 -14.66
C SER A 49 14.33 -38.59 -13.20
N ARG A 50 14.68 -39.55 -12.34
CA ARG A 50 14.38 -39.55 -10.91
C ARG A 50 15.63 -39.84 -10.10
N ILE A 51 15.76 -39.23 -8.94
CA ILE A 51 16.81 -39.51 -7.96
C ILE A 51 16.15 -39.97 -6.66
N CYS A 52 16.72 -40.98 -6.00
CA CYS A 52 16.16 -41.49 -4.74
C CYS A 52 16.56 -40.63 -3.54
N SER A 53 15.83 -40.78 -2.44
CA SER A 53 16.01 -40.05 -1.18
C SER A 53 17.40 -40.20 -0.56
N GLU A 54 18.09 -41.32 -0.76
CA GLU A 54 19.41 -41.58 -0.17
C GLU A 54 20.51 -40.61 -0.62
N HIS A 55 20.29 -39.87 -1.71
CA HIS A 55 21.22 -38.87 -2.20
C HIS A 55 21.11 -37.50 -1.48
N PHE A 56 20.20 -37.41 -0.50
CA PHE A 56 20.00 -36.25 0.38
C PHE A 56 20.43 -36.61 1.80
N LEU A 57 20.98 -35.64 2.54
CA LEU A 57 21.51 -35.82 3.88
C LEU A 57 20.43 -36.24 4.88
N GLN A 58 19.24 -35.61 4.83
CA GLN A 58 18.10 -35.96 5.67
C GLN A 58 17.21 -37.06 5.05
N GLY A 59 17.62 -37.66 3.92
CA GLY A 59 16.79 -38.65 3.23
C GLY A 59 15.53 -38.04 2.58
N GLN A 60 15.47 -36.72 2.40
CA GLN A 60 14.36 -36.02 1.77
C GLN A 60 14.84 -34.79 1.02
N LYS A 61 14.21 -34.49 -0.12
CA LYS A 61 14.45 -33.25 -0.87
C LYS A 61 13.84 -32.06 -0.13
N SER A 62 14.62 -31.01 0.09
CA SER A 62 14.10 -29.71 0.55
C SER A 62 13.85 -28.78 -0.63
N ASP A 63 12.83 -27.93 -0.54
CA ASP A 63 12.55 -26.86 -1.52
C ASP A 63 13.11 -25.49 -1.12
N ASP A 64 13.64 -25.37 0.09
CA ASP A 64 14.30 -24.15 0.57
C ASP A 64 15.70 -24.02 -0.06
N PRO A 65 16.00 -22.95 -0.82
CA PRO A 65 17.33 -22.72 -1.42
C PRO A 65 18.48 -22.65 -0.41
N LEU A 66 18.19 -22.37 0.86
CA LEU A 66 19.17 -22.30 1.95
C LEU A 66 19.39 -23.65 2.65
N SER A 67 18.58 -24.66 2.35
CA SER A 67 18.74 -26.00 2.89
C SER A 67 19.89 -26.72 2.17
N PRO A 68 20.77 -27.44 2.91
CA PRO A 68 21.77 -28.30 2.30
C PRO A 68 21.18 -29.42 1.43
N ASP A 69 19.92 -29.81 1.66
CA ASP A 69 19.19 -30.81 0.87
C ASP A 69 18.40 -30.21 -0.32
N TYR A 70 18.67 -28.94 -0.64
CA TYR A 70 18.16 -28.31 -1.86
C TYR A 70 18.72 -28.96 -3.14
N VAL A 71 19.95 -29.48 -3.05
CA VAL A 71 20.67 -30.21 -4.10
C VAL A 71 21.15 -31.54 -3.53
N PRO A 72 20.99 -32.67 -4.24
CA PRO A 72 21.54 -33.95 -3.80
C PRO A 72 23.06 -33.84 -3.68
N SER A 73 23.62 -34.35 -2.58
CA SER A 73 25.04 -34.19 -2.24
C SER A 73 25.72 -35.50 -1.82
N VAL A 74 24.94 -36.56 -1.58
CA VAL A 74 25.44 -37.86 -1.14
C VAL A 74 25.58 -38.79 -2.34
N PHE A 75 26.79 -38.91 -2.89
CA PHE A 75 27.09 -39.85 -3.98
C PHE A 75 28.35 -40.66 -3.66
N ALA A 76 28.55 -41.77 -4.38
CA ALA A 76 29.73 -42.62 -4.20
C ALA A 76 31.05 -41.88 -4.50
N HIS A 77 31.02 -40.88 -5.39
CA HIS A 77 32.17 -40.05 -5.75
C HIS A 77 32.39 -38.83 -4.86
N THR A 78 31.48 -38.52 -3.92
CA THR A 78 31.63 -37.37 -3.03
C THR A 78 32.75 -37.60 -2.03
N LYS A 79 33.74 -36.69 -1.94
CA LYS A 79 34.89 -36.87 -1.05
C LYS A 79 34.51 -36.66 0.43
N SER A 80 35.22 -37.34 1.35
CA SER A 80 35.01 -37.22 2.80
C SER A 80 35.00 -35.77 3.35
N PRO A 81 35.88 -34.84 2.92
CA PRO A 81 35.84 -33.44 3.36
C PRO A 81 34.56 -32.69 2.95
N GLU A 82 34.04 -32.95 1.76
CA GLU A 82 32.81 -32.32 1.24
C GLU A 82 31.58 -32.84 1.99
N LYS A 83 31.55 -34.15 2.25
CA LYS A 83 30.52 -34.78 3.09
C LYS A 83 30.47 -34.16 4.49
N ARG A 84 31.64 -33.93 5.13
CA ARG A 84 31.74 -33.26 6.44
C ARG A 84 31.26 -31.81 6.41
N ARG A 85 31.55 -31.06 5.34
CA ARG A 85 31.04 -29.68 5.16
C ARG A 85 29.53 -29.65 4.99
N ALA A 86 28.97 -30.58 4.22
CA ALA A 86 27.53 -30.69 3.98
C ALA A 86 26.76 -31.01 5.29
N LEU A 87 27.28 -31.95 6.09
CA LEU A 87 26.78 -32.26 7.43
C LEU A 87 26.85 -31.06 8.39
N GLY A 88 27.96 -30.30 8.39
CA GLY A 88 28.10 -29.09 9.21
C GLY A 88 27.14 -27.96 8.82
N SER A 89 26.86 -27.81 7.53
CA SER A 89 25.84 -26.86 7.04
C SER A 89 24.43 -27.27 7.45
N LEU A 90 24.15 -28.58 7.54
CA LEU A 90 22.86 -29.10 8.00
C LEU A 90 22.59 -28.75 9.45
N GLY A 91 23.57 -28.96 10.34
CA GLY A 91 23.43 -28.56 11.75
C GLY A 91 23.17 -27.05 11.92
N LYS A 92 23.84 -26.19 11.12
CA LYS A 92 23.57 -24.74 11.13
C LYS A 92 22.16 -24.39 10.62
N TYR A 93 21.69 -25.11 9.60
CA TYR A 93 20.33 -24.94 9.05
C TYR A 93 19.27 -25.33 10.09
N GLU A 94 19.42 -26.49 10.74
CA GLU A 94 18.50 -26.99 11.77
C GLU A 94 18.41 -26.05 12.97
N VAL A 95 19.55 -25.52 13.44
CA VAL A 95 19.58 -24.51 14.53
C VAL A 95 18.82 -23.25 14.13
N ARG A 96 18.96 -22.79 12.88
CA ARG A 96 18.25 -21.62 12.36
C ARG A 96 16.74 -21.87 12.26
N GLU A 97 16.32 -23.03 11.79
CA GLU A 97 14.90 -23.42 11.72
C GLU A 97 14.29 -23.58 13.12
N ALA A 98 15.02 -24.17 14.07
CA ALA A 98 14.59 -24.27 15.46
C ALA A 98 14.40 -22.88 16.11
N MET A 99 15.29 -21.92 15.85
CA MET A 99 15.14 -20.54 16.31
C MET A 99 13.91 -19.85 15.70
N LYS A 100 13.68 -20.02 14.38
CA LYS A 100 12.48 -19.48 13.71
C LYS A 100 11.20 -20.08 14.31
N LYS A 101 11.18 -21.39 14.55
CA LYS A 101 10.03 -22.09 15.16
C LYS A 101 9.78 -21.60 16.58
N LYS A 102 10.83 -21.45 17.41
CA LYS A 102 10.74 -20.88 18.76
C LYS A 102 10.19 -19.45 18.74
N LYS A 103 10.66 -18.61 17.82
CA LYS A 103 10.17 -17.22 17.65
C LYS A 103 8.70 -17.18 17.20
N ARG A 104 8.27 -18.07 16.30
CA ARG A 104 6.86 -18.21 15.89
C ARG A 104 5.98 -18.65 17.05
N GLN A 105 6.41 -19.65 17.83
CA GLN A 105 5.70 -20.11 19.02
C GLN A 105 5.62 -19.01 20.08
N GLU A 106 6.68 -18.23 20.29
CA GLU A 106 6.68 -17.12 21.24
C GLU A 106 5.77 -15.96 20.78
N SER A 107 5.74 -15.67 19.47
CA SER A 107 4.79 -14.72 18.88
C SER A 107 3.34 -15.18 19.08
N SER A 108 3.04 -16.44 18.78
CA SER A 108 1.71 -17.03 18.97
C SER A 108 1.31 -17.07 20.45
N LYS A 109 2.24 -17.36 21.37
CA LYS A 109 2.00 -17.26 22.82
C LYS A 109 1.72 -15.81 23.26
N ARG A 110 2.43 -14.82 22.71
CA ARG A 110 2.16 -13.39 23.00
C ARG A 110 0.80 -12.95 22.46
N GLU A 111 0.40 -13.48 21.31
CA GLU A 111 -0.91 -13.20 20.71
C GLU A 111 -2.03 -13.86 21.50
N ALA A 112 -1.87 -15.12 21.92
CA ALA A 112 -2.79 -15.80 22.83
C ALA A 112 -2.87 -15.10 24.20
N ALA A 113 -1.75 -14.64 24.77
CA ALA A 113 -1.74 -13.87 26.01
C ALA A 113 -2.46 -12.52 25.86
N ARG A 114 -2.33 -11.84 24.71
CA ARG A 114 -3.11 -10.62 24.41
C ARG A 114 -4.59 -10.92 24.25
N ALA A 115 -4.95 -12.01 23.58
CA ALA A 115 -6.35 -12.42 23.46
C ALA A 115 -6.96 -12.74 24.83
N LEU A 116 -6.23 -13.43 25.70
CA LEU A 116 -6.65 -13.70 27.08
C LEU A 116 -6.78 -12.41 27.92
N LEU A 117 -5.85 -11.45 27.76
CA LEU A 117 -5.94 -10.16 28.43
C LEU A 117 -7.13 -9.33 27.93
N ASN A 118 -7.41 -9.37 26.63
CA ASN A 118 -8.59 -8.71 26.04
C ASN A 118 -9.88 -9.38 26.52
N LEU A 119 -9.95 -10.70 26.57
CA LEU A 119 -11.09 -11.43 27.15
C LEU A 119 -11.27 -11.11 28.64
N SER A 120 -10.17 -10.97 29.41
CA SER A 120 -10.26 -10.55 30.81
C SER A 120 -10.71 -9.09 30.96
N ALA A 121 -10.35 -8.21 30.02
CA ALA A 121 -10.82 -6.84 29.98
C ALA A 121 -12.31 -6.77 29.57
N GLU A 122 -12.74 -7.60 28.62
CA GLU A 122 -14.15 -7.79 28.25
C GLU A 122 -14.96 -8.38 29.42
N MET A 123 -14.37 -9.26 30.23
CA MET A 123 -15.02 -9.85 31.41
C MET A 123 -15.10 -8.86 32.58
N ASN A 124 -14.14 -7.93 32.73
CA ASN A 124 -14.26 -6.81 33.66
C ASN A 124 -15.32 -5.78 33.19
N VAL A 125 -15.45 -5.56 31.88
CA VAL A 125 -16.56 -4.75 31.34
C VAL A 125 -17.90 -5.46 31.54
N LEU A 126 -17.98 -6.78 31.38
CA LEU A 126 -19.18 -7.55 31.70
C LEU A 126 -19.51 -7.54 33.19
N HIS A 127 -18.52 -7.46 34.09
CA HIS A 127 -18.77 -7.37 35.54
C HIS A 127 -19.25 -5.97 35.95
N GLU A 128 -18.79 -4.91 35.28
CA GLU A 128 -19.34 -3.55 35.44
C GLU A 128 -20.73 -3.40 34.81
N VAL A 129 -21.07 -4.21 33.80
CA VAL A 129 -22.40 -4.22 33.15
C VAL A 129 -23.38 -5.19 33.84
N GLU A 130 -22.91 -6.26 34.49
CA GLU A 130 -23.76 -7.17 35.27
C GLU A 130 -24.27 -6.52 36.57
N GLU A 131 -23.56 -5.57 37.17
CA GLU A 131 -24.12 -4.77 38.28
C GLU A 131 -25.21 -3.78 37.81
N GLU A 132 -25.22 -3.36 36.54
CA GLU A 132 -26.29 -2.51 35.96
C GLU A 132 -27.47 -3.32 35.38
N ILE A 133 -27.30 -4.59 34.98
CA ILE A 133 -28.37 -5.40 34.36
C ILE A 133 -29.36 -6.02 35.37
N VAL A 134 -29.06 -6.03 36.68
CA VAL A 134 -30.00 -6.61 37.67
C VAL A 134 -31.28 -5.79 37.86
N GLU A 135 -31.35 -4.54 37.37
CA GLU A 135 -32.54 -3.70 37.53
C GLU A 135 -33.52 -3.68 36.33
N GLU A 136 -33.22 -4.25 35.16
CA GLU A 136 -34.05 -4.05 33.95
C GLU A 136 -34.69 -5.29 33.30
N ALA A 137 -34.62 -6.49 33.88
CA ALA A 137 -35.17 -7.71 33.25
C ALA A 137 -36.42 -8.28 33.93
N ILE A 138 -37.56 -7.56 33.89
CA ILE A 138 -38.90 -8.19 33.98
C ILE A 138 -39.91 -7.40 33.12
N VAL A 139 -39.97 -7.59 31.81
CA VAL A 139 -41.23 -7.58 31.04
C VAL A 139 -41.02 -8.30 29.70
N GLU A 140 -41.59 -9.49 29.52
CA GLU A 140 -41.96 -9.96 28.18
C GLU A 140 -43.28 -10.75 28.25
N GLU A 141 -44.09 -10.54 27.21
CA GLU A 141 -45.54 -10.64 27.15
C GLU A 141 -46.09 -12.08 27.17
N ALA A 142 -47.17 -12.29 27.92
CA ALA A 142 -48.03 -13.47 27.81
C ALA A 142 -49.22 -13.17 26.89
N SER A 143 -49.35 -13.98 25.84
CA SER A 143 -50.54 -14.06 24.97
C SER A 143 -51.65 -14.85 25.67
N ILE A 144 -52.86 -14.27 25.71
CA ILE A 144 -54.05 -14.88 26.32
C ILE A 144 -54.81 -15.69 25.26
N SER A 145 -54.98 -16.99 25.51
CA SER A 145 -56.03 -17.83 24.94
C SER A 145 -56.99 -18.24 26.06
N GLU A 146 -58.29 -17.97 25.88
CA GLU A 146 -59.36 -18.28 26.83
C GLU A 146 -59.55 -19.78 27.05
N THR A 147 -59.55 -20.23 28.31
CA THR A 147 -60.42 -21.33 28.77
C THR A 147 -60.84 -21.15 30.23
N SER A 148 -62.16 -21.25 30.42
CA SER A 148 -62.97 -21.18 31.64
C SER A 148 -62.43 -21.80 32.93
N GLY A 149 -62.72 -21.18 34.08
CA GLY A 149 -63.07 -21.92 35.30
C GLY A 149 -62.52 -21.39 36.65
N LYS A 150 -63.42 -20.74 37.42
CA LYS A 150 -63.53 -20.74 38.90
C LYS A 150 -62.54 -19.93 39.78
N CYS A 151 -63.10 -18.86 40.35
CA CYS A 151 -63.00 -18.30 41.71
C CYS A 151 -61.64 -18.26 42.45
N ASP A 152 -61.14 -17.05 42.77
CA ASP A 152 -61.23 -16.45 44.13
C ASP A 152 -60.52 -15.08 44.26
N ALA A 153 -61.05 -14.27 45.18
CA ALA A 153 -60.52 -13.02 45.76
C ALA A 153 -60.43 -11.76 44.86
N MET A 154 -61.41 -10.87 45.02
CA MET A 154 -61.37 -9.49 44.53
C MET A 154 -60.36 -8.67 45.36
N CYS A 155 -59.26 -8.23 44.75
CA CYS A 155 -58.48 -7.09 45.23
C CYS A 155 -58.78 -5.90 44.31
N GLN A 156 -59.42 -4.89 44.88
CA GLN A 156 -59.83 -3.66 44.20
C GLN A 156 -58.60 -2.74 44.04
N THR A 157 -57.95 -2.75 42.88
CA THR A 157 -57.00 -1.69 42.51
C THR A 157 -57.80 -0.49 42.01
N ASN A 158 -57.98 0.53 42.85
CA ASN A 158 -58.49 1.82 42.40
C ASN A 158 -57.39 2.52 41.57
N LEU A 159 -57.24 2.15 40.29
CA LEU A 159 -56.59 3.00 39.30
C LEU A 159 -57.60 4.10 38.93
N THR A 160 -57.36 5.31 39.41
CA THR A 160 -58.16 6.49 39.04
C THR A 160 -57.81 6.95 37.63
N SER A 161 -58.79 7.49 36.89
CA SER A 161 -58.59 8.06 35.55
C SER A 161 -57.43 9.05 35.52
N ASP A 162 -57.32 9.89 36.55
CA ASP A 162 -56.26 10.88 36.72
C ASP A 162 -54.85 10.27 36.76
N TYR A 163 -54.70 9.05 37.29
CA TYR A 163 -53.41 8.36 37.33
C TYR A 163 -53.01 7.81 35.96
N ILE A 164 -53.99 7.36 35.17
CA ILE A 164 -53.79 6.91 33.79
C ILE A 164 -53.39 8.10 32.90
N GLU A 165 -54.08 9.23 33.02
CA GLU A 165 -53.75 10.45 32.28
C GLU A 165 -52.36 10.98 32.64
N SER A 166 -51.96 10.90 33.90
CA SER A 166 -50.61 11.26 34.34
C SER A 166 -49.53 10.37 33.72
N LEU A 167 -49.75 9.06 33.67
CA LEU A 167 -48.81 8.11 33.07
C LEU A 167 -48.73 8.26 31.54
N GLU A 168 -49.85 8.53 30.87
CA GLU A 168 -49.87 8.82 29.44
C GLU A 168 -49.09 10.09 29.11
N PHE A 169 -49.27 11.14 29.92
CA PHE A 169 -48.51 12.39 29.79
C PHE A 169 -47.01 12.17 29.97
N GLU A 170 -46.60 11.42 31.00
CA GLU A 170 -45.19 11.08 31.25
C GLU A 170 -44.61 10.24 30.10
N CYS A 171 -45.33 9.23 29.60
CA CYS A 171 -44.91 8.46 28.43
C CYS A 171 -44.74 9.34 27.18
N GLN A 172 -45.61 10.32 26.99
CA GLN A 172 -45.53 11.24 25.87
C GLN A 172 -44.35 12.19 26.01
N GLN A 173 -44.07 12.65 27.23
CA GLN A 173 -42.92 13.49 27.55
C GLN A 173 -41.60 12.75 27.38
N LEU A 174 -41.48 11.53 27.92
CA LEU A 174 -40.29 10.67 27.76
C LEU A 174 -40.02 10.31 26.30
N ARG A 175 -41.06 10.06 25.50
CA ARG A 175 -40.93 9.87 24.04
C ARG A 175 -40.41 11.14 23.35
N GLY A 176 -40.92 12.30 23.76
CA GLY A 176 -40.43 13.61 23.29
C GLY A 176 -38.97 13.85 23.63
N ASP A 177 -38.57 13.58 24.88
CA ASP A 177 -37.20 13.72 25.35
C ASP A 177 -36.26 12.73 24.67
N THR A 178 -36.71 11.49 24.47
CA THR A 178 -35.96 10.47 23.72
C THR A 178 -35.74 10.90 22.27
N PHE A 179 -36.76 11.50 21.63
CA PHE A 179 -36.63 12.04 20.28
C PHE A 179 -35.65 13.22 20.24
N ALA A 180 -35.77 14.19 21.16
CA ALA A 180 -34.88 15.34 21.25
C ALA A 180 -33.44 14.97 21.60
N LEU A 181 -33.23 13.97 22.46
CA LEU A 181 -31.90 13.44 22.80
C LEU A 181 -31.31 12.68 21.62
N LYS A 182 -32.09 11.85 20.91
CA LYS A 182 -31.65 11.18 19.66
C LYS A 182 -31.28 12.19 18.58
N GLU A 183 -32.00 13.32 18.51
CA GLU A 183 -31.69 14.42 17.61
C GLU A 183 -30.38 15.14 18.00
N LYS A 184 -30.15 15.37 19.30
CA LYS A 184 -28.89 15.92 19.83
C LYS A 184 -27.70 14.96 19.75
N LEU A 185 -27.94 13.65 19.66
CA LEU A 185 -26.92 12.59 19.54
C LEU A 185 -26.51 12.29 18.10
N LYS A 186 -27.26 12.76 17.08
CA LYS A 186 -26.79 12.68 15.69
C LYS A 186 -25.53 13.54 15.56
N PRO A 187 -24.39 12.98 15.14
CA PRO A 187 -23.19 13.77 14.92
C PRO A 187 -23.43 14.69 13.71
N SER A 188 -23.88 15.93 13.94
CA SER A 188 -24.34 16.85 12.89
C SER A 188 -23.23 17.34 11.95
N ASP A 189 -21.96 17.13 12.28
CA ASP A 189 -20.87 17.84 11.60
C ASP A 189 -20.32 17.14 10.34
N LEU A 190 -20.73 15.90 10.06
CA LEU A 190 -20.21 15.10 8.93
C LEU A 190 -21.28 14.56 7.98
N GLU A 191 -22.48 15.13 8.00
CA GLU A 191 -23.51 14.82 7.00
C GLU A 191 -23.18 15.41 5.64
N GLN A 192 -23.72 14.80 4.59
CA GLN A 192 -23.51 15.20 3.20
C GLN A 192 -23.90 16.66 2.93
N SER A 193 -25.01 17.11 3.50
CA SER A 193 -25.54 18.48 3.42
C SER A 193 -24.54 19.54 3.93
N THR A 194 -23.71 19.21 4.93
CA THR A 194 -22.70 20.11 5.51
C THR A 194 -21.60 20.50 4.51
N PHE A 195 -21.40 19.70 3.45
CA PHE A 195 -20.33 19.87 2.48
C PHE A 195 -20.77 20.49 1.15
N GLU A 196 -22.06 20.72 0.93
CA GLU A 196 -22.61 21.17 -0.36
C GLU A 196 -22.12 22.56 -0.79
N ASN A 197 -21.91 23.47 0.17
CA ASN A 197 -21.60 24.89 -0.10
C ASN A 197 -20.38 25.44 0.66
N SER A 198 -19.46 24.58 1.13
CA SER A 198 -18.52 25.01 2.17
C SER A 198 -17.03 24.93 1.79
N ASP A 199 -16.28 25.96 2.24
CA ASP A 199 -14.81 25.93 2.39
C ASP A 199 -14.34 24.75 3.28
N LYS A 200 -15.26 24.16 4.05
CA LYS A 200 -14.98 22.98 4.88
C LYS A 200 -14.54 21.79 4.01
N LEU A 201 -15.22 21.51 2.89
CA LEU A 201 -14.83 20.38 2.03
C LEU A 201 -13.39 20.52 1.53
N LYS A 202 -13.01 21.71 1.06
CA LYS A 202 -11.64 22.01 0.63
C LYS A 202 -10.64 21.90 1.77
N THR A 203 -11.03 22.32 2.98
CA THR A 203 -10.21 22.19 4.18
C THR A 203 -9.95 20.72 4.53
N PHE A 204 -10.99 19.90 4.52
CA PHE A 204 -10.94 18.50 4.93
C PHE A 204 -10.37 17.58 3.86
N THR A 205 -10.65 17.80 2.58
CA THR A 205 -10.28 16.86 1.49
C THR A 205 -9.19 17.40 0.57
N GLY A 206 -9.02 18.72 0.48
CA GLY A 206 -8.13 19.38 -0.48
C GLY A 206 -8.72 19.57 -1.88
N LEU A 207 -9.91 19.02 -2.15
CA LEU A 207 -10.62 19.16 -3.43
C LEU A 207 -11.17 20.58 -3.63
N PRO A 208 -11.38 21.01 -4.89
CA PRO A 208 -11.78 22.38 -5.17
C PRO A 208 -13.23 22.69 -4.79
N ASN A 209 -14.14 21.72 -4.94
CA ASN A 209 -15.57 21.92 -4.69
C ASN A 209 -16.31 20.58 -4.53
N TYR A 210 -17.56 20.66 -4.09
CA TYR A 210 -18.43 19.52 -3.85
C TYR A 210 -18.78 18.72 -5.11
N LYS A 211 -18.89 19.36 -6.27
CA LYS A 211 -19.18 18.67 -7.54
C LYS A 211 -18.07 17.68 -7.90
N VAL A 212 -16.80 18.05 -7.72
CA VAL A 212 -15.66 17.14 -7.94
C VAL A 212 -15.71 15.97 -6.96
N PHE A 213 -16.04 16.22 -5.69
CA PHE A 213 -16.18 15.15 -4.69
C PHE A 213 -17.31 14.18 -5.07
N MET A 214 -18.47 14.69 -5.48
CA MET A 214 -19.60 13.85 -5.92
C MET A 214 -19.29 13.07 -7.19
N ALA A 215 -18.58 13.66 -8.17
CA ALA A 215 -18.12 12.92 -9.34
C ALA A 215 -17.19 11.75 -8.97
N MET A 216 -16.36 11.90 -7.92
CA MET A 216 -15.58 10.79 -7.37
C MET A 216 -16.46 9.75 -6.69
N ILE A 217 -17.52 10.15 -5.98
CA ILE A 217 -18.49 9.20 -5.41
C ILE A 217 -19.16 8.40 -6.52
N ASP A 218 -19.58 9.04 -7.61
CA ASP A 218 -20.20 8.37 -8.76
C ASP A 218 -19.24 7.35 -9.39
N LEU A 219 -17.96 7.71 -9.55
CA LEU A 219 -16.91 6.80 -10.03
C LEU A 219 -16.71 5.58 -9.11
N LEU A 220 -16.83 5.78 -7.80
CA LEU A 220 -16.52 4.75 -6.79
C LEU A 220 -17.72 3.91 -6.38
N THR A 221 -18.94 4.38 -6.63
CA THR A 221 -20.18 3.71 -6.22
C THR A 221 -20.29 2.26 -6.73
N PRO A 222 -19.87 1.92 -7.97
CA PRO A 222 -19.86 0.53 -8.43
C PRO A 222 -18.85 -0.38 -7.71
N LEU A 223 -17.86 0.21 -7.03
CA LEU A 223 -16.68 -0.49 -6.49
C LEU A 223 -16.70 -0.57 -4.96
N LEU A 224 -17.46 0.33 -4.31
CA LEU A 224 -17.65 0.38 -2.87
C LEU A 224 -19.06 -0.07 -2.50
N LYS A 225 -19.21 -0.54 -1.25
CA LYS A 225 -20.52 -0.89 -0.69
C LYS A 225 -20.70 -0.16 0.62
N ASP A 226 -21.94 0.28 0.88
CA ASP A 226 -22.33 0.73 2.20
C ASP A 226 -22.22 -0.43 3.19
N THR A 227 -21.87 -0.09 4.41
CA THR A 227 -21.95 -1.00 5.56
C THR A 227 -22.89 -0.40 6.59
N ALA A 228 -23.32 -1.20 7.57
CA ALA A 228 -24.25 -0.74 8.61
C ALA A 228 -23.80 0.56 9.31
N ASN A 229 -22.48 0.77 9.43
CA ASN A 229 -21.93 1.87 10.21
C ASN A 229 -21.18 2.92 9.37
N ILE A 230 -20.97 2.69 8.06
CA ILE A 230 -20.23 3.64 7.22
C ILE A 230 -20.70 3.63 5.77
N THR A 231 -21.11 4.80 5.28
CA THR A 231 -21.58 5.01 3.91
C THR A 231 -20.40 5.20 2.94
N ILE A 232 -20.62 5.04 1.63
CA ILE A 232 -19.63 5.34 0.58
C ILE A 232 -19.14 6.79 0.69
N PHE A 233 -20.05 7.73 0.97
CA PHE A 233 -19.73 9.14 1.23
C PHE A 233 -18.70 9.27 2.36
N HIS A 234 -18.97 8.64 3.51
CA HIS A 234 -18.08 8.68 4.67
C HIS A 234 -16.77 7.93 4.43
N GLN A 235 -16.79 6.81 3.69
CA GLN A 235 -15.60 6.05 3.32
C GLN A 235 -14.63 6.87 2.45
N LEU A 236 -15.15 7.64 1.49
CA LEU A 236 -14.31 8.54 0.71
C LEU A 236 -13.85 9.74 1.55
N LEU A 237 -14.77 10.38 2.28
CA LEU A 237 -14.49 11.55 3.11
C LEU A 237 -13.37 11.28 4.12
N LEU A 238 -13.47 10.19 4.90
CA LEU A 238 -12.45 9.82 5.89
C LEU A 238 -11.09 9.55 5.23
N THR A 239 -11.10 8.95 4.04
CA THR A 239 -9.88 8.62 3.31
C THR A 239 -9.19 9.88 2.84
N LEU A 240 -9.92 10.81 2.23
CA LEU A 240 -9.38 12.10 1.81
C LEU A 240 -8.93 12.96 3.00
N MET A 241 -9.69 12.98 4.09
CA MET A 241 -9.29 13.63 5.35
C MET A 241 -7.96 13.10 5.88
N ARG A 242 -7.79 11.78 5.85
CA ARG A 242 -6.54 11.15 6.28
C ARG A 242 -5.37 11.56 5.41
N ILE A 243 -5.50 11.56 4.07
CA ILE A 243 -4.40 11.95 3.16
C ILE A 243 -4.09 13.46 3.28
N ARG A 244 -5.15 14.29 3.32
CA ARG A 244 -5.07 15.76 3.40
C ARG A 244 -4.41 16.21 4.70
N LEU A 245 -4.92 15.73 5.83
CA LEU A 245 -4.59 16.25 7.16
C LEU A 245 -3.59 15.36 7.93
N ASN A 246 -3.31 14.16 7.45
CA ASN A 246 -2.52 13.13 8.15
C ASN A 246 -3.11 12.76 9.52
N LEU A 247 -4.44 12.63 9.61
CA LEU A 247 -5.13 12.34 10.87
C LEU A 247 -4.84 10.91 11.36
N PRO A 248 -4.57 10.72 12.67
CA PRO A 248 -4.42 9.38 13.27
C PRO A 248 -5.69 8.53 13.11
N ILE A 249 -5.52 7.21 12.99
CA ILE A 249 -6.66 6.26 12.90
C ILE A 249 -7.54 6.37 14.15
N ALA A 250 -6.95 6.53 15.34
CA ALA A 250 -7.68 6.69 16.59
C ALA A 250 -8.59 7.93 16.57
N PHE A 251 -8.11 9.05 16.01
CA PHE A 251 -8.90 10.27 15.89
C PHE A 251 -10.05 10.11 14.90
N LEU A 252 -9.81 9.47 13.75
CA LEU A 252 -10.86 9.15 12.79
C LEU A 252 -11.88 8.16 13.36
N SER A 253 -11.44 7.22 14.18
CA SER A 253 -12.31 6.27 14.87
C SER A 253 -13.30 6.96 15.81
N TYR A 254 -12.79 7.91 16.62
CA TYR A 254 -13.62 8.77 17.45
C TYR A 254 -14.57 9.63 16.61
N LEU A 255 -14.04 10.31 15.59
CA LEU A 255 -14.79 11.26 14.79
C LEU A 255 -15.95 10.62 13.99
N PHE A 256 -15.77 9.39 13.50
CA PHE A 256 -16.78 8.67 12.73
C PHE A 256 -17.60 7.68 13.58
N GLY A 257 -17.30 7.53 14.88
CA GLY A 257 -17.98 6.55 15.74
C GLY A 257 -17.78 5.09 15.30
N VAL A 258 -16.66 4.79 14.64
CA VAL A 258 -16.39 3.47 14.03
C VAL A 258 -15.08 2.93 14.56
N HIS A 259 -15.03 1.63 14.89
CA HIS A 259 -13.85 0.98 15.46
C HIS A 259 -12.58 1.17 14.59
N MET A 260 -11.42 1.34 15.23
CA MET A 260 -10.13 1.62 14.59
C MET A 260 -9.76 0.61 13.49
N SER A 261 -10.04 -0.68 13.71
CA SER A 261 -9.78 -1.74 12.73
C SER A 261 -10.63 -1.58 11.46
N THR A 262 -11.83 -1.04 11.57
CA THR A 262 -12.71 -0.75 10.43
C THR A 262 -12.21 0.47 9.66
N ILE A 263 -11.84 1.56 10.34
CA ILE A 263 -11.23 2.74 9.70
C ILE A 263 -9.96 2.36 8.93
N SER A 264 -9.08 1.54 9.52
CA SER A 264 -7.86 1.06 8.87
C SER A 264 -8.16 0.26 7.58
N ARG A 265 -9.16 -0.64 7.65
CA ARG A 265 -9.62 -1.43 6.49
C ARG A 265 -10.23 -0.57 5.40
N VAL A 266 -11.11 0.37 5.77
CA VAL A 266 -11.73 1.31 4.83
C VAL A 266 -10.66 2.15 4.14
N PHE A 267 -9.75 2.77 4.90
CA PHE A 267 -8.68 3.57 4.32
C PHE A 267 -7.85 2.77 3.31
N THR A 268 -7.44 1.56 3.66
CA THR A 268 -6.63 0.71 2.77
C THR A 268 -7.42 0.33 1.52
N ASN A 269 -8.68 -0.07 1.66
CA ASN A 269 -9.56 -0.44 0.56
C ASN A 269 -9.79 0.72 -0.41
N VAL A 270 -10.19 1.89 0.12
CA VAL A 270 -10.46 3.08 -0.71
C VAL A 270 -9.18 3.59 -1.38
N ILE A 271 -8.01 3.55 -0.72
CA ILE A 271 -6.72 3.88 -1.36
C ILE A 271 -6.42 2.94 -2.53
N ASN A 272 -6.63 1.64 -2.37
CA ASN A 272 -6.42 0.68 -3.47
C ASN A 272 -7.37 0.98 -4.64
N ILE A 273 -8.66 1.18 -4.36
CA ILE A 273 -9.65 1.47 -5.40
C ILE A 273 -9.33 2.80 -6.12
N LEU A 274 -8.96 3.85 -5.38
CA LEU A 274 -8.54 5.12 -5.98
C LEU A 274 -7.27 4.94 -6.82
N ASN A 275 -6.30 4.17 -6.35
CA ASN A 275 -5.08 3.87 -7.11
C ASN A 275 -5.37 3.13 -8.42
N ASP A 276 -6.35 2.22 -8.42
CA ASP A 276 -6.63 1.36 -9.57
C ASP A 276 -7.61 2.01 -10.56
N ASN A 277 -8.43 2.97 -10.11
CA ASN A 277 -9.51 3.55 -10.92
C ASN A 277 -9.40 5.07 -11.13
N LEU A 278 -8.93 5.83 -10.14
CA LEU A 278 -8.78 7.29 -10.30
C LEU A 278 -7.44 7.64 -10.95
N VAL A 279 -6.35 7.02 -10.50
CA VAL A 279 -4.99 7.35 -10.99
C VAL A 279 -4.86 7.14 -12.50
N PRO A 280 -5.32 6.03 -13.11
CA PRO A 280 -5.19 5.82 -14.55
C PRO A 280 -5.99 6.82 -15.39
N VAL A 281 -7.01 7.46 -14.81
CA VAL A 281 -7.83 8.47 -15.50
C VAL A 281 -7.24 9.87 -15.32
N CYS A 282 -6.65 10.16 -14.16
CA CYS A 282 -6.18 11.50 -13.82
C CYS A 282 -4.69 11.74 -14.12
N VAL A 283 -3.84 10.70 -14.09
CA VAL A 283 -2.39 10.79 -14.34
C VAL A 283 -2.09 10.02 -15.62
N VAL A 284 -2.30 10.69 -16.73
CA VAL A 284 -2.18 10.14 -18.08
C VAL A 284 -1.03 10.82 -18.80
N TRP A 285 -0.27 10.02 -19.56
CA TRP A 285 0.68 10.59 -20.51
C TRP A 285 -0.10 11.18 -21.69
N PRO A 286 -0.02 12.50 -21.91
CA PRO A 286 -0.88 13.17 -22.90
C PRO A 286 -0.42 12.88 -24.33
N ASP A 287 -1.36 12.98 -25.27
CA ASP A 287 -1.05 12.98 -26.69
C ASP A 287 -0.20 14.20 -27.06
N ARG A 288 0.74 14.00 -27.99
CA ARG A 288 1.68 15.04 -28.42
C ARG A 288 0.95 16.28 -28.94
N ASP A 289 -0.09 16.09 -29.75
CA ASP A 289 -0.79 17.19 -30.40
C ASP A 289 -1.54 18.07 -29.38
N ASP A 290 -2.10 17.46 -28.34
CA ASP A 290 -2.73 18.17 -27.23
C ASP A 290 -1.72 19.02 -26.46
N VAL A 291 -0.53 18.47 -26.16
CA VAL A 291 0.55 19.23 -25.48
C VAL A 291 1.03 20.38 -26.36
N GLN A 292 1.20 20.18 -27.66
CA GLN A 292 1.67 21.23 -28.55
C GLN A 292 0.64 22.36 -28.73
N THR A 293 -0.64 22.00 -28.90
CA THR A 293 -1.73 22.97 -29.04
C THR A 293 -1.86 23.82 -27.78
N SER A 294 -1.68 23.18 -26.63
CA SER A 294 -1.89 23.77 -25.31
C SER A 294 -0.62 24.35 -24.67
N LEU A 295 0.51 24.38 -25.41
CA LEU A 295 1.82 24.81 -24.94
C LEU A 295 1.83 26.30 -24.48
N PRO A 296 2.14 26.62 -23.22
CA PRO A 296 2.14 28.02 -22.74
C PRO A 296 3.20 28.90 -23.41
N MET A 297 3.00 30.23 -23.40
CA MET A 297 3.88 31.16 -24.11
C MET A 297 5.31 31.18 -23.56
N CYS A 298 5.48 30.94 -22.26
CA CYS A 298 6.80 30.82 -21.63
C CYS A 298 7.63 29.64 -22.18
N PHE A 299 6.98 28.59 -22.69
CA PHE A 299 7.65 27.46 -23.35
C PHE A 299 7.81 27.69 -24.86
N ARG A 300 6.83 28.26 -25.56
CA ARG A 300 6.83 28.44 -27.03
C ARG A 300 8.05 29.17 -27.58
N LYS A 301 8.68 30.05 -26.79
CA LYS A 301 9.85 30.82 -27.23
C LYS A 301 11.13 29.97 -27.33
N SER A 302 11.33 29.04 -26.40
CA SER A 302 12.62 28.34 -26.23
C SER A 302 12.50 26.82 -26.25
N PHE A 303 11.33 26.26 -25.96
CA PHE A 303 11.10 24.84 -25.75
C PHE A 303 9.88 24.32 -26.54
N LYS A 304 9.85 24.60 -27.85
CA LYS A 304 8.73 24.33 -28.80
C LYS A 304 8.31 22.85 -28.96
N ARG A 305 8.98 21.91 -28.31
CA ARG A 305 8.66 20.48 -28.33
C ARG A 305 8.66 19.86 -26.94
N CYS A 306 8.57 20.71 -25.91
CA CYS A 306 8.57 20.24 -24.53
C CYS A 306 7.34 19.35 -24.32
N MET A 307 7.59 18.08 -24.02
CA MET A 307 6.54 17.11 -23.67
C MET A 307 6.39 17.00 -22.16
N SER A 308 7.50 17.04 -21.43
CA SER A 308 7.47 16.95 -19.98
C SER A 308 8.62 17.69 -19.31
N VAL A 309 8.32 18.26 -18.14
CA VAL A 309 9.31 18.73 -17.18
C VAL A 309 9.35 17.73 -16.03
N ILE A 310 10.53 17.17 -15.76
CA ILE A 310 10.70 16.13 -14.75
C ILE A 310 11.51 16.61 -13.56
N ASP A 311 11.18 16.08 -12.39
CA ASP A 311 11.95 16.26 -11.16
C ASP A 311 11.73 15.07 -10.22
N CYS A 312 12.60 14.95 -9.21
CA CYS A 312 12.46 13.98 -8.14
C CYS A 312 12.07 14.68 -6.84
N PHE A 313 11.10 14.14 -6.11
CA PHE A 313 10.84 14.54 -4.73
C PHE A 313 11.05 13.38 -3.75
N GLU A 314 11.35 13.73 -2.51
CA GLU A 314 11.64 12.77 -1.46
C GLU A 314 10.67 12.92 -0.27
N ILE A 315 10.17 11.80 0.23
CA ILE A 315 9.38 11.69 1.45
C ILE A 315 10.26 11.05 2.52
N THR A 316 10.42 11.72 3.66
CA THR A 316 11.15 11.18 4.81
C THR A 316 10.39 9.97 5.38
N ILE A 317 11.14 8.94 5.75
CA ILE A 317 10.60 7.74 6.39
C ILE A 317 11.21 7.54 7.76
N ASP A 318 10.52 6.78 8.60
CA ASP A 318 11.10 6.26 9.84
C ASP A 318 12.36 5.46 9.57
N ARG A 319 13.37 5.64 10.42
CA ARG A 319 14.68 4.99 10.28
C ARG A 319 14.54 3.45 10.29
N PRO A 320 14.93 2.75 9.20
CA PRO A 320 14.87 1.30 9.18
C PRO A 320 15.79 0.66 10.23
N LYS A 321 15.27 -0.37 10.90
CA LYS A 321 16.05 -1.20 11.84
C LYS A 321 17.05 -2.10 11.10
N ASP A 322 16.65 -2.60 9.92
CA ASP A 322 17.52 -3.38 9.05
C ASP A 322 18.61 -2.49 8.44
N LEU A 323 19.87 -2.91 8.57
CA LEU A 323 21.02 -2.10 8.15
C LEU A 323 21.10 -1.92 6.63
N LYS A 324 20.67 -2.94 5.86
CA LYS A 324 20.67 -2.89 4.40
C LYS A 324 19.59 -1.95 3.90
N ALA A 325 18.36 -2.09 4.38
CA ALA A 325 17.26 -1.18 4.08
C ALA A 325 17.59 0.26 4.48
N ARG A 326 18.23 0.46 5.63
CA ARG A 326 18.70 1.77 6.08
C ARG A 326 19.72 2.38 5.13
N ALA A 327 20.70 1.60 4.66
CA ALA A 327 21.71 2.08 3.72
C ALA A 327 21.12 2.37 2.32
N GLN A 328 20.10 1.61 1.90
CA GLN A 328 19.43 1.80 0.61
C GLN A 328 18.50 3.02 0.59
N THR A 329 17.86 3.33 1.73
CA THR A 329 16.94 4.45 1.84
C THR A 329 17.60 5.75 2.28
N TYR A 330 18.88 5.73 2.68
CA TYR A 330 19.57 6.94 3.13
C TYR A 330 19.88 7.88 1.96
N SER A 331 19.25 9.05 1.96
CA SER A 331 19.56 10.14 1.04
C SER A 331 20.66 11.00 1.63
N GLN A 332 21.82 11.04 0.95
CA GLN A 332 22.93 11.91 1.33
C GLN A 332 22.53 13.39 1.23
N TYR A 333 21.69 13.73 0.25
CA TYR A 333 21.24 15.09 0.03
C TYR A 333 20.31 15.60 1.14
N LYS A 334 19.42 14.73 1.65
CA LYS A 334 18.50 15.08 2.74
C LYS A 334 19.05 14.76 4.12
N SER A 335 20.17 14.06 4.22
CA SER A 335 20.74 13.55 5.48
C SER A 335 19.78 12.68 6.31
N HIS A 336 18.79 12.07 5.66
CA HIS A 336 17.72 11.28 6.29
C HIS A 336 17.41 10.02 5.46
N ASN A 337 16.71 9.06 6.07
CA ASN A 337 16.10 7.97 5.32
C ASN A 337 14.86 8.49 4.59
N THR A 338 14.82 8.29 3.28
CA THR A 338 13.75 8.79 2.41
C THR A 338 13.35 7.75 1.36
N ILE A 339 12.16 7.93 0.81
CA ILE A 339 11.74 7.33 -0.45
C ILE A 339 11.59 8.44 -1.48
N LYS A 340 12.13 8.21 -2.67
CA LYS A 340 12.23 9.14 -3.78
C LYS A 340 11.29 8.72 -4.90
N TYR A 341 10.62 9.69 -5.50
CA TYR A 341 9.68 9.52 -6.60
C TYR A 341 10.07 10.43 -7.76
N LEU A 342 10.09 9.89 -8.97
CA LEU A 342 10.16 10.70 -10.19
C LEU A 342 8.75 11.15 -10.56
N ILE A 343 8.59 12.45 -10.77
CA ILE A 343 7.36 13.06 -11.24
C ILE A 343 7.63 13.78 -12.56
N GLY A 344 6.70 13.62 -13.51
CA GLY A 344 6.68 14.37 -14.76
C GLY A 344 5.42 15.22 -14.83
N ILE A 345 5.58 16.48 -15.21
CA ILE A 345 4.46 17.37 -15.50
C ILE A 345 4.45 17.75 -16.98
N THR A 346 3.27 18.02 -17.52
CA THR A 346 3.14 18.70 -18.80
C THR A 346 3.57 20.17 -18.67
N PRO A 347 3.86 20.87 -19.77
CA PRO A 347 4.11 22.32 -19.75
C PRO A 347 3.00 23.14 -19.08
N GLN A 348 1.76 22.63 -19.07
CA GLN A 348 0.61 23.25 -18.39
C GLN A 348 0.52 22.96 -16.89
N GLY A 349 1.45 22.19 -16.33
CA GLY A 349 1.48 21.85 -14.91
C GLY A 349 0.61 20.68 -14.49
N ILE A 350 0.06 19.91 -15.44
CA ILE A 350 -0.66 18.66 -15.13
C ILE A 350 0.36 17.56 -14.86
N ILE A 351 0.19 16.81 -13.78
CA ILE A 351 1.06 15.66 -13.49
C ILE A 351 0.73 14.54 -14.49
N SER A 352 1.62 14.25 -15.42
CA SER A 352 1.45 13.22 -16.45
C SER A 352 2.16 11.91 -16.12
N PHE A 353 3.07 11.92 -15.15
CA PHE A 353 3.82 10.73 -14.76
C PHE A 353 4.18 10.74 -13.28
N ILE A 354 4.09 9.59 -12.63
CA ILE A 354 4.57 9.36 -11.27
C ILE A 354 5.13 7.93 -11.16
N SER A 355 6.40 7.79 -10.75
CA SER A 355 7.02 6.48 -10.60
C SER A 355 6.59 5.76 -9.32
N LYS A 356 6.90 4.47 -9.20
CA LYS A 356 7.03 3.81 -7.89
C LYS A 356 8.12 4.47 -7.03
N GLY A 357 8.09 4.23 -5.73
CA GLY A 357 9.06 4.73 -4.78
C GLY A 357 10.39 3.99 -4.84
N TRP A 358 11.47 4.76 -4.75
CA TRP A 358 12.85 4.25 -4.72
C TRP A 358 13.53 4.66 -3.41
N GLY A 359 14.45 3.86 -2.90
CA GLY A 359 15.24 4.28 -1.73
C GLY A 359 15.98 5.59 -2.01
N GLY A 360 16.08 6.48 -1.02
CA GLY A 360 16.70 7.80 -1.15
C GLY A 360 18.14 7.82 -1.69
N ARG A 361 18.85 6.69 -1.65
CA ARG A 361 20.18 6.52 -2.25
C ARG A 361 20.16 6.48 -3.79
N SER A 362 19.03 6.13 -4.39
CA SER A 362 18.89 6.02 -5.85
C SER A 362 19.08 7.38 -6.51
N THR A 363 19.88 7.39 -7.59
CA THR A 363 20.12 8.60 -8.38
C THR A 363 18.94 8.88 -9.31
N ASP A 364 18.72 10.15 -9.64
CA ASP A 364 17.59 10.56 -10.47
C ASP A 364 17.68 9.96 -11.88
N ALA A 365 18.91 9.82 -12.40
CA ALA A 365 19.18 9.12 -13.65
C ALA A 365 18.82 7.63 -13.59
N HIS A 366 19.13 6.94 -12.48
CA HIS A 366 18.77 5.53 -12.32
C HIS A 366 17.25 5.36 -12.25
N ILE A 367 16.55 6.22 -11.50
CA ILE A 367 15.09 6.17 -11.40
C ILE A 367 14.46 6.42 -12.76
N THR A 368 14.91 7.43 -13.49
CA THR A 368 14.37 7.76 -14.82
C THR A 368 14.50 6.59 -15.79
N ALA A 369 15.67 5.94 -15.81
CA ALA A 369 15.93 4.79 -16.68
C ALA A 369 15.13 3.52 -16.33
N ASN A 370 14.63 3.38 -15.10
CA ASN A 370 14.01 2.14 -14.62
C ASN A 370 12.57 2.31 -14.08
N SER A 371 11.98 3.49 -14.28
CA SER A 371 10.63 3.82 -13.78
C SER A 371 9.52 3.60 -14.80
N GLY A 372 9.87 3.30 -16.05
CA GLY A 372 8.92 3.28 -17.18
C GLY A 372 8.65 4.67 -17.79
N PHE A 373 9.32 5.73 -17.32
CA PHE A 373 9.15 7.08 -17.88
C PHE A 373 9.54 7.14 -19.36
N LEU A 374 10.71 6.58 -19.70
CA LEU A 374 11.28 6.64 -21.05
C LEU A 374 10.39 5.96 -22.10
N ASP A 375 9.59 4.97 -21.70
CA ASP A 375 8.72 4.21 -22.58
C ASP A 375 7.58 5.05 -23.17
N ASN A 376 7.32 6.23 -22.60
CA ASN A 376 6.32 7.18 -23.09
C ASN A 376 6.89 8.16 -24.13
N LEU A 377 8.21 8.17 -24.36
CA LEU A 377 8.85 9.13 -25.24
C LEU A 377 8.72 8.74 -26.71
N LEU A 378 8.40 9.73 -27.53
CA LEU A 378 8.34 9.60 -28.98
C LEU A 378 9.53 10.34 -29.65
N PRO A 379 9.94 9.92 -30.86
CA PRO A 379 11.03 10.57 -31.58
C PRO A 379 10.81 12.07 -31.75
N GLY A 380 11.81 12.86 -31.36
CA GLY A 380 11.80 14.33 -31.44
C GLY A 380 11.27 15.06 -30.20
N ASP A 381 10.79 14.33 -29.19
CA ASP A 381 10.33 14.93 -27.92
C ASP A 381 11.46 15.64 -27.18
N LEU A 382 11.10 16.70 -26.45
CA LEU A 382 12.01 17.42 -25.57
C LEU A 382 11.56 17.29 -24.11
N ILE A 383 12.48 16.87 -23.24
CA ILE A 383 12.29 16.76 -21.80
C ILE A 383 13.16 17.80 -21.10
N LEU A 384 12.60 18.50 -20.13
CA LEU A 384 13.33 19.47 -19.32
C LEU A 384 13.58 18.89 -17.93
N ALA A 385 14.81 18.98 -17.43
CA ALA A 385 15.17 18.39 -16.14
C ALA A 385 16.21 19.23 -15.41
N ASP A 386 16.35 18.98 -14.10
CA ASP A 386 17.43 19.59 -13.32
C ASP A 386 18.81 19.00 -13.70
N ARG A 387 19.89 19.68 -13.31
CA ARG A 387 21.27 19.33 -13.62
C ARG A 387 21.67 17.92 -13.13
N GLY A 388 20.97 17.35 -12.14
CA GLY A 388 21.18 16.00 -11.64
C GLY A 388 20.83 14.88 -12.63
N PHE A 389 20.02 15.17 -13.65
CA PHE A 389 19.50 14.19 -14.62
C PHE A 389 20.48 13.94 -15.77
N ARG A 390 21.51 13.12 -15.50
CA ARG A 390 22.44 12.62 -16.53
C ARG A 390 21.83 11.47 -17.32
N ILE A 391 20.86 11.80 -18.18
CA ILE A 391 20.05 10.83 -18.94
C ILE A 391 20.09 11.03 -20.46
N GLN A 392 21.04 11.82 -20.97
CA GLN A 392 21.11 12.20 -22.39
C GLN A 392 21.18 10.99 -23.32
N GLU A 393 22.00 9.99 -22.98
CA GLU A 393 22.15 8.77 -23.77
C GLU A 393 20.89 7.93 -23.75
N GLN A 394 20.29 7.73 -22.58
CA GLN A 394 19.08 6.94 -22.38
C GLN A 394 17.88 7.55 -23.10
N VAL A 395 17.72 8.88 -23.02
CA VAL A 395 16.68 9.62 -23.75
C VAL A 395 16.95 9.60 -25.26
N GLY A 396 18.23 9.65 -25.67
CA GLY A 396 18.65 9.57 -27.07
C GLY A 396 18.31 8.24 -27.75
N LEU A 397 18.23 7.13 -27.01
CA LEU A 397 17.78 5.83 -27.54
C LEU A 397 16.35 5.88 -28.08
N TYR A 398 15.50 6.77 -27.55
CA TYR A 398 14.13 7.01 -28.01
C TYR A 398 14.05 8.12 -29.06
N CYS A 399 15.18 8.55 -29.63
CA CYS A 399 15.29 9.70 -30.52
C CYS A 399 14.74 11.01 -29.92
N ALA A 400 14.67 11.10 -28.60
CA ALA A 400 14.25 12.29 -27.86
C ALA A 400 15.47 13.06 -27.35
N ARG A 401 15.23 14.24 -26.77
CA ARG A 401 16.29 15.09 -26.18
C ARG A 401 15.93 15.50 -24.76
N VAL A 402 16.95 15.61 -23.92
CA VAL A 402 16.83 16.21 -22.58
C VAL A 402 17.65 17.48 -22.51
N GLU A 403 17.05 18.56 -22.00
CA GLU A 403 17.75 19.80 -21.71
C GLU A 403 17.91 19.98 -20.20
N THR A 404 19.17 20.19 -19.78
CA THR A 404 19.59 20.41 -18.41
C THR A 404 20.51 21.64 -18.34
N PRO A 405 20.59 22.37 -17.22
CA PRO A 405 21.46 23.54 -17.11
C PRO A 405 22.92 23.22 -17.43
N ALA A 406 23.62 24.14 -18.12
CA ALA A 406 24.99 23.92 -18.57
C ALA A 406 25.96 23.62 -17.40
N PHE A 407 26.93 22.74 -17.62
CA PHE A 407 27.96 22.41 -16.62
C PHE A 407 29.16 23.35 -16.78
N THR A 408 29.69 23.86 -15.66
CA THR A 408 30.92 24.66 -15.68
C THR A 408 32.14 23.87 -16.15
N ARG A 409 32.14 22.52 -16.06
CA ARG A 409 33.22 21.61 -16.52
C ARG A 409 34.64 22.11 -16.20
N GLY A 410 34.84 22.65 -14.99
CA GLY A 410 36.14 23.19 -14.55
C GLY A 410 36.43 24.64 -14.95
N LYS A 411 35.55 25.31 -15.71
CA LYS A 411 35.60 26.74 -15.97
C LYS A 411 35.13 27.54 -14.75
N LYS A 412 35.73 28.72 -14.52
CA LYS A 412 35.34 29.63 -13.43
C LYS A 412 33.93 30.19 -13.60
N GLN A 413 33.48 30.42 -14.84
CA GLN A 413 32.15 30.94 -15.18
C GLN A 413 31.65 30.30 -16.49
N LEU A 414 30.32 30.27 -16.67
CA LEU A 414 29.66 29.89 -17.93
C LEU A 414 29.72 31.06 -18.92
N GLY A 415 29.69 30.76 -20.23
CA GLY A 415 29.58 31.80 -21.24
C GLY A 415 28.23 32.54 -21.15
N ALA A 416 28.15 33.78 -21.65
CA ALA A 416 26.93 34.59 -21.58
C ALA A 416 25.70 33.91 -22.21
N VAL A 417 25.88 33.21 -23.35
CA VAL A 417 24.82 32.46 -24.02
C VAL A 417 24.37 31.25 -23.19
N GLU A 418 25.31 30.45 -22.68
CA GLU A 418 25.02 29.29 -21.83
C GLU A 418 24.30 29.68 -20.53
N LEU A 419 24.65 30.85 -19.99
CA LEU A 419 24.02 31.42 -18.81
C LEU A 419 22.58 31.85 -19.10
N GLU A 420 22.34 32.49 -20.24
CA GLU A 420 21.01 32.91 -20.66
C GLU A 420 20.09 31.71 -20.95
N ASP A 421 20.59 30.67 -21.61
CA ASP A 421 19.81 29.45 -21.85
C ASP A 421 19.51 28.69 -20.54
N SER A 422 20.47 28.66 -19.62
CA SER A 422 20.24 28.10 -18.28
C SER A 422 19.19 28.90 -17.50
N ARG A 423 19.13 30.23 -17.67
CA ARG A 423 18.09 31.09 -17.07
C ARG A 423 16.71 30.81 -17.63
N LYS A 424 16.58 30.69 -18.96
CA LYS A 424 15.31 30.33 -19.62
C LYS A 424 14.80 28.97 -19.12
N LEU A 425 15.69 27.98 -19.02
CA LEU A 425 15.36 26.66 -18.51
C LEU A 425 14.92 26.70 -17.05
N ALA A 426 15.63 27.43 -16.20
CA ALA A 426 15.24 27.59 -14.79
C ALA A 426 13.86 28.26 -14.62
N ALA A 427 13.54 29.23 -15.47
CA ALA A 427 12.27 29.95 -15.43
C ALA A 427 11.06 29.04 -15.69
N VAL A 428 11.19 28.03 -16.55
CA VAL A 428 10.12 27.06 -16.81
C VAL A 428 10.19 25.85 -15.88
N ARG A 429 11.38 25.44 -15.45
CA ARG A 429 11.57 24.32 -14.51
C ARG A 429 10.95 24.60 -13.14
N ILE A 430 10.86 25.85 -12.71
CA ILE A 430 10.19 26.19 -11.43
C ILE A 430 8.74 25.67 -11.37
N HIS A 431 8.09 25.43 -12.50
CA HIS A 431 6.73 24.89 -12.53
C HIS A 431 6.64 23.48 -11.95
N VAL A 432 7.61 22.60 -12.19
CA VAL A 432 7.56 21.24 -11.59
C VAL A 432 7.77 21.30 -10.08
N GLU A 433 8.64 22.19 -9.60
CA GLU A 433 8.81 22.44 -8.16
C GLU A 433 7.53 22.99 -7.51
N ARG A 434 6.84 23.91 -8.20
CA ARG A 434 5.55 24.46 -7.72
C ARG A 434 4.46 23.39 -7.67
N VAL A 435 4.37 22.51 -8.67
CA VAL A 435 3.40 21.40 -8.68
C VAL A 435 3.71 20.40 -7.55
N ILE A 436 4.98 20.03 -7.36
CA ILE A 436 5.41 19.20 -6.22
C ILE A 436 5.04 19.88 -4.89
N GLY A 437 5.33 21.17 -4.76
CA GLY A 437 4.99 21.98 -3.59
C GLY A 437 3.47 22.01 -3.34
N GLN A 438 2.66 22.13 -4.39
CA GLN A 438 1.21 22.09 -4.31
C GLN A 438 0.72 20.73 -3.83
N ALA A 439 1.19 19.64 -4.43
CA ALA A 439 0.81 18.28 -4.02
C ALA A 439 1.15 18.00 -2.56
N ARG A 440 2.37 18.38 -2.11
CA ARG A 440 2.82 18.15 -0.73
C ARG A 440 2.08 19.03 0.27
N SER A 441 1.94 20.33 -0.01
CA SER A 441 1.19 21.25 0.85
C SER A 441 -0.30 20.91 0.94
N LYS A 442 -0.87 20.32 -0.13
CA LYS A 442 -2.22 19.75 -0.14
C LYS A 442 -2.29 18.44 0.63
N TYR A 443 -1.33 17.54 0.54
CA TYR A 443 -1.46 16.22 1.15
C TYR A 443 -0.37 16.00 2.19
N ARG A 444 -0.70 16.25 3.47
CA ARG A 444 0.26 16.21 4.59
C ARG A 444 0.91 14.85 4.79
N MET A 445 0.28 13.75 4.33
CA MET A 445 0.92 12.43 4.34
C MET A 445 2.22 12.38 3.52
N LEU A 446 2.44 13.33 2.59
CA LEU A 446 3.66 13.43 1.77
C LEU A 446 4.81 14.21 2.45
N HIS A 447 4.62 14.72 3.67
CA HIS A 447 5.66 15.48 4.37
C HIS A 447 6.64 14.55 5.10
N GLY A 448 6.14 13.46 5.68
CA GLY A 448 6.91 12.55 6.52
C GLY A 448 7.30 13.14 7.89
N PRO A 449 7.99 12.36 8.76
CA PRO A 449 8.38 10.98 8.53
C PRO A 449 7.16 10.04 8.45
N VAL A 450 7.16 9.15 7.45
CA VAL A 450 6.11 8.12 7.31
C VAL A 450 6.54 6.78 7.89
N PRO A 451 5.62 6.00 8.50
CA PRO A 451 5.94 4.70 9.06
C PRO A 451 6.44 3.69 8.02
N ILE A 452 7.42 2.88 8.40
CA ILE A 452 7.97 1.79 7.55
C ILE A 452 6.88 0.80 7.13
N SER A 453 5.82 0.63 7.92
CA SER A 453 4.70 -0.24 7.58
C SER A 453 4.02 0.12 6.25
N LEU A 454 4.10 1.38 5.81
CA LEU A 454 3.56 1.82 4.52
C LEU A 454 4.46 1.43 3.34
N LEU A 455 5.70 0.99 3.59
CA LEU A 455 6.66 0.55 2.56
C LEU A 455 6.56 -0.95 2.27
N ILE A 456 5.65 -1.65 2.93
CA ILE A 456 5.46 -3.09 2.77
C ILE A 456 4.35 -3.31 1.74
N LYS A 457 4.62 -4.19 0.77
CA LYS A 457 3.61 -4.66 -0.19
C LYS A 457 2.67 -5.64 0.49
N SER A 458 1.39 -5.61 0.12
CA SER A 458 0.41 -6.55 0.71
C SER A 458 0.65 -8.00 0.23
N SER A 459 1.14 -8.15 -1.00
CA SER A 459 1.53 -9.41 -1.63
C SER A 459 2.79 -9.24 -2.49
N GLU A 460 3.44 -10.35 -2.87
CA GLU A 460 4.60 -10.31 -3.79
C GLU A 460 4.21 -9.90 -5.22
N GLU A 461 2.93 -10.10 -5.58
CA GLU A 461 2.36 -9.79 -6.89
C GLU A 461 1.98 -8.31 -7.04
N GLU A 462 1.73 -7.59 -5.94
CA GLU A 462 1.43 -6.16 -6.00
C GLU A 462 2.63 -5.36 -6.49
N GLU A 463 2.42 -4.51 -7.50
CA GLU A 463 3.47 -3.63 -8.01
C GLU A 463 3.86 -2.54 -7.00
N PHE A 464 2.85 -1.94 -6.35
CA PHE A 464 2.96 -0.73 -5.54
C PHE A 464 2.78 -1.00 -4.05
N THR A 465 3.61 -0.35 -3.21
CA THR A 465 3.44 -0.32 -1.76
C THR A 465 2.25 0.56 -1.35
N SER A 466 1.84 0.50 -0.07
CA SER A 466 0.79 1.39 0.44
C SER A 466 1.18 2.88 0.30
N LEU A 467 2.45 3.22 0.52
CA LEU A 467 2.96 4.57 0.32
C LEU A 467 2.89 4.96 -1.15
N ASP A 468 3.30 4.08 -2.07
CA ASP A 468 3.23 4.36 -3.50
C ASP A 468 1.79 4.69 -3.92
N LYS A 469 0.81 3.88 -3.49
CA LYS A 469 -0.61 4.12 -3.79
C LYS A 469 -1.08 5.48 -3.25
N ILE A 470 -0.67 5.84 -2.03
CA ILE A 470 -0.99 7.17 -1.43
C ILE A 470 -0.38 8.31 -2.27
N VAL A 471 0.88 8.18 -2.69
CA VAL A 471 1.56 9.18 -3.52
C VAL A 471 0.85 9.35 -4.85
N ARG A 472 0.56 8.23 -5.53
CA ARG A 472 -0.14 8.22 -6.83
C ARG A 472 -1.53 8.85 -6.73
N VAL A 473 -2.30 8.48 -5.71
CA VAL A 473 -3.61 9.07 -5.42
C VAL A 473 -3.49 10.56 -5.13
N ALA A 474 -2.53 11.00 -4.32
CA ALA A 474 -2.32 12.42 -4.06
C ALA A 474 -1.97 13.23 -5.33
N CYS A 475 -1.17 12.65 -6.25
CA CYS A 475 -0.91 13.24 -7.56
C CYS A 475 -2.19 13.34 -8.41
N ALA A 476 -2.99 12.27 -8.47
CA ALA A 476 -4.27 12.27 -9.18
C ALA A 476 -5.24 13.33 -8.65
N LEU A 477 -5.39 13.43 -7.33
CA LEU A 477 -6.23 14.45 -6.69
C LEU A 477 -5.70 15.88 -6.91
N THR A 478 -4.38 16.04 -7.06
CA THR A 478 -3.78 17.33 -7.41
C THR A 478 -4.21 17.77 -8.82
N ASN A 479 -4.29 16.84 -9.78
CA ASN A 479 -4.77 17.13 -11.14
C ASN A 479 -6.26 17.48 -11.20
N LEU A 480 -7.06 17.12 -10.18
CA LEU A 480 -8.45 17.57 -10.06
C LEU A 480 -8.58 19.02 -9.56
N CYS A 481 -7.46 19.67 -9.21
CA CYS A 481 -7.42 21.05 -8.75
C CYS A 481 -6.94 21.99 -9.86
N PRO A 482 -7.23 23.31 -9.76
CA PRO A 482 -6.65 24.29 -10.67
C PRO A 482 -5.11 24.22 -10.70
N SER A 483 -4.56 24.29 -11.92
CA SER A 483 -3.11 24.29 -12.14
C SER A 483 -2.44 25.51 -11.50
N VAL A 484 -1.22 25.31 -11.01
CA VAL A 484 -0.34 26.39 -10.51
C VAL A 484 0.47 27.05 -11.62
N VAL A 485 0.42 26.49 -12.83
CA VAL A 485 0.99 27.12 -14.02
C VAL A 485 -0.08 28.02 -14.61
N PRO A 486 0.20 29.32 -14.80
CA PRO A 486 -0.74 30.23 -15.44
C PRO A 486 -1.15 29.70 -16.82
N ILE A 487 -2.45 29.67 -17.07
CA ILE A 487 -2.99 29.47 -18.42
C ILE A 487 -3.08 30.87 -19.01
N ASP A 488 -2.24 31.16 -20.01
CA ASP A 488 -2.22 32.44 -20.72
C ASP A 488 -3.49 32.65 -21.55
#